data_AF-A0A7L2K7Q9-F1
#
_entry.id   AF-A0A7L2K7Q9-F1
#
_cell.length_a   1.000
_cell.length_b   1.000
_cell.length_c   1.000
_cell.angle_alpha   90.00
_cell.angle_beta   90.00
_cell.angle_gamma   90.00
#
_symmetry.space_group_name_H-M   'P 1'
#
loop_
_entity.id
_entity.type
_entity.pdbx_description
1 polymer ?
#
loop_
_entity_poly.entity_id
_entity_poly.type
_entity_poly.pdbx_seq_one_letter_code
_entity_poly.pdbx_strand_id
1 'polypeptide(L)'
;MATAPSDPSPSPVPAELHAVPLVALNYRVRRRLSLYLNPRAAAAADWTALAEALGCSFLEIRRLEGLPDPTAALLEEWPGRCPGGATVGQLLDVLRRLGRDDVLTDLAGSVEEDCKKYLQRKQEEANQPVQVRAVDSSVPKTSELMGITIRDDPYGSGTEIFDAFICYCQKDLQFVQEMIRELEQTEFKLKLCVFDRDVLPGACVWSISGELIERRCRRMVVVVSDDYLESDECDFQTKFALSLSPGARHKRLIPVKYKSMKNEFPSILRFITICDYTNPCTKKWFWMRLAKSLMLP
;
A
#
# COMPACT_ATOMS: atom_id res chain seq x y z
N MET A 1 -43.89 -43.95 -34.17
CA MET A 1 -43.60 -42.70 -33.45
C MET A 1 -42.51 -43.01 -32.45
N ALA A 2 -41.26 -42.65 -32.74
CA ALA A 2 -40.17 -42.66 -31.78
C ALA A 2 -39.64 -41.23 -31.74
N THR A 3 -40.10 -40.46 -30.77
CA THR A 3 -39.60 -39.12 -30.47
C THR A 3 -38.22 -39.27 -29.84
N ALA A 4 -37.20 -38.82 -30.57
CA ALA A 4 -35.85 -38.67 -30.06
C ALA A 4 -35.83 -37.69 -28.88
N PRO A 5 -34.96 -37.90 -27.86
CA PRO A 5 -34.78 -36.92 -26.80
C PRO A 5 -34.11 -35.67 -27.41
N SER A 6 -34.75 -34.53 -27.24
CA SER A 6 -34.19 -33.22 -27.57
C SER A 6 -32.98 -32.95 -26.69
N ASP A 7 -31.80 -32.89 -27.30
CA ASP A 7 -30.59 -32.37 -26.65
C ASP A 7 -30.89 -30.98 -26.06
N PRO A 8 -30.52 -30.69 -24.80
CA PRO A 8 -30.66 -29.36 -24.27
C PRO A 8 -29.68 -28.46 -25.02
N SER A 9 -30.21 -27.59 -25.87
CA SER A 9 -29.44 -26.50 -26.47
C SER A 9 -28.65 -25.78 -25.37
N PRO A 10 -27.33 -25.57 -25.52
CA PRO A 10 -26.53 -24.91 -24.50
C PRO A 10 -27.12 -23.52 -24.25
N SER A 11 -27.43 -23.23 -22.99
CA SER A 11 -27.98 -21.93 -22.60
C SER A 11 -27.01 -20.81 -23.06
N PRO A 12 -27.53 -19.71 -23.63
CA PRO A 12 -26.68 -18.60 -24.06
C PRO A 12 -25.91 -18.04 -22.87
N VAL A 13 -24.68 -17.57 -23.11
CA VAL A 13 -23.91 -16.86 -22.06
C VAL A 13 -24.74 -15.65 -21.61
N PRO A 14 -24.96 -15.48 -20.29
CA PRO A 14 -25.65 -14.31 -19.77
C PRO A 14 -25.02 -13.01 -20.29
N ALA A 15 -25.85 -12.10 -20.80
CA ALA A 15 -25.41 -10.82 -21.37
C ALA A 15 -24.54 -9.99 -20.39
N GLU A 16 -24.78 -10.17 -19.09
CA GLU A 16 -24.04 -9.52 -18.00
C GLU A 16 -22.54 -9.88 -17.99
N LEU A 17 -22.18 -11.09 -18.41
CA LEU A 17 -20.79 -11.56 -18.44
C LEU A 17 -19.96 -10.89 -19.55
N HIS A 18 -20.62 -10.30 -20.56
CA HIS A 18 -19.94 -9.49 -21.59
C HIS A 18 -19.53 -8.11 -21.07
N ALA A 19 -20.04 -7.66 -19.91
CA ALA A 19 -19.58 -6.44 -19.27
C ALA A 19 -18.45 -6.68 -18.25
N VAL A 20 -18.14 -7.94 -17.94
CA VAL A 20 -17.13 -8.32 -16.95
C VAL A 20 -15.77 -8.51 -17.64
N PRO A 21 -14.72 -7.76 -17.27
CA PRO A 21 -13.41 -7.91 -17.86
C PRO A 21 -12.76 -9.23 -17.43
N LEU A 22 -11.87 -9.76 -18.26
CA LEU A 22 -11.16 -11.02 -18.00
C LEU A 22 -10.34 -11.02 -16.70
N VAL A 23 -9.97 -9.83 -16.21
CA VAL A 23 -9.30 -9.61 -14.91
C VAL A 23 -10.14 -10.10 -13.73
N ALA A 24 -11.45 -10.21 -13.88
CA ALA A 24 -12.33 -10.75 -12.85
C ALA A 24 -12.06 -12.22 -12.53
N LEU A 25 -11.55 -13.01 -13.49
CA LEU A 25 -11.25 -14.43 -13.28
C LEU A 25 -10.00 -14.58 -12.41
N ASN A 26 -10.12 -15.31 -11.31
CA ASN A 26 -9.04 -15.54 -10.37
C ASN A 26 -7.97 -16.48 -10.95
N TYR A 27 -6.83 -16.53 -10.26
CA TYR A 27 -5.71 -17.40 -10.64
C TYR A 27 -6.10 -18.89 -10.72
N ARG A 28 -6.97 -19.39 -9.84
CA ARG A 28 -7.42 -20.80 -9.86
C ARG A 28 -8.19 -21.12 -11.14
N VAL A 29 -9.10 -20.26 -11.59
CA VAL A 29 -9.85 -20.45 -12.83
C VAL A 29 -8.91 -20.40 -14.04
N ARG A 30 -8.02 -19.40 -14.10
CA ARG A 30 -7.02 -19.28 -15.18
C ARG A 30 -6.09 -20.48 -15.24
N ARG A 31 -5.58 -20.94 -14.10
CA ARG A 31 -4.74 -22.14 -14.00
C ARG A 31 -5.48 -23.39 -14.46
N ARG A 32 -6.77 -23.53 -14.12
CA ARG A 32 -7.57 -24.65 -14.62
C ARG A 32 -7.76 -24.57 -16.13
N LEU A 33 -8.05 -23.40 -16.69
CA LEU A 33 -8.11 -23.21 -18.15
C LEU A 33 -6.82 -23.69 -18.83
N SER A 34 -5.66 -23.33 -18.29
CA SER A 34 -4.37 -23.84 -18.76
C SER A 34 -4.28 -25.36 -18.73
N LEU A 35 -4.76 -26.02 -17.68
CA LEU A 35 -4.75 -27.49 -17.58
C LEU A 35 -5.64 -28.16 -18.63
N TYR A 36 -6.76 -27.56 -19.01
CA TYR A 36 -7.66 -28.12 -20.03
C TYR A 36 -7.20 -27.83 -21.46
N LEU A 37 -6.49 -26.73 -21.70
CA LEU A 37 -6.22 -26.23 -23.06
C LEU A 37 -4.77 -26.38 -23.50
N ASN A 38 -3.80 -26.45 -22.57
CA ASN A 38 -2.40 -26.69 -22.93
C ASN A 38 -2.13 -28.10 -23.50
N PRO A 39 -2.79 -29.18 -23.03
CA PRO A 39 -2.57 -30.50 -23.61
C PRO A 39 -3.03 -30.56 -25.07
N ARG A 40 -2.16 -31.07 -25.94
CA ARG A 40 -2.51 -31.34 -27.35
C ARG A 40 -3.34 -32.61 -27.44
N ALA A 41 -4.64 -32.46 -27.70
CA ALA A 41 -5.55 -33.57 -27.94
C ALA A 41 -6.01 -33.56 -29.40
N ALA A 42 -5.99 -34.73 -30.06
CA ALA A 42 -6.45 -34.83 -31.45
C ALA A 42 -7.98 -34.63 -31.62
N ALA A 43 -8.74 -34.81 -30.53
CA ALA A 43 -10.20 -34.80 -30.53
C ALA A 43 -10.80 -33.53 -29.89
N ALA A 44 -9.98 -32.63 -29.34
CA ALA A 44 -10.46 -31.43 -28.66
C ALA A 44 -9.61 -30.22 -29.05
N ALA A 45 -10.26 -29.07 -29.24
CA ALA A 45 -9.57 -27.81 -29.49
C ALA A 45 -8.64 -27.44 -28.33
N ASP A 46 -7.39 -27.14 -28.66
CA ASP A 46 -6.36 -26.75 -27.70
C ASP A 46 -6.22 -25.22 -27.64
N TRP A 47 -5.22 -24.76 -26.88
CA TRP A 47 -4.91 -23.34 -26.74
C TRP A 47 -4.56 -22.65 -28.08
N THR A 48 -4.11 -23.38 -29.09
CA THR A 48 -3.78 -22.80 -30.41
C THR A 48 -5.06 -22.45 -31.16
N ALA A 49 -6.06 -23.33 -31.16
CA ALA A 49 -7.39 -23.05 -31.70
C ALA A 49 -8.08 -21.90 -30.95
N LEU A 50 -7.87 -21.80 -29.63
CA LEU A 50 -8.29 -20.64 -28.84
C LEU A 50 -7.57 -19.36 -29.30
N ALA A 51 -6.25 -19.39 -29.43
CA ALA A 51 -5.47 -18.24 -29.87
C ALA A 51 -5.89 -17.73 -31.26
N GLU A 52 -6.13 -18.63 -32.21
CA GLU A 52 -6.62 -18.29 -33.55
C GLU A 52 -8.01 -17.67 -33.51
N ALA A 53 -8.94 -18.25 -32.74
CA ALA A 53 -10.29 -17.71 -32.58
C ALA A 53 -10.32 -16.34 -31.89
N LEU A 54 -9.27 -16.03 -31.11
CA LEU A 54 -9.03 -14.71 -30.50
C LEU A 54 -8.25 -13.74 -31.42
N GLY A 55 -7.93 -14.15 -32.65
CA GLY A 55 -7.25 -13.32 -33.64
C GLY A 55 -5.73 -13.25 -33.46
N CYS A 56 -5.09 -14.26 -32.87
CA CYS A 56 -3.63 -14.38 -32.88
C CYS A 56 -3.13 -14.73 -34.28
N SER A 57 -2.11 -14.01 -34.73
CA SER A 57 -1.33 -14.34 -35.92
C SER A 57 -0.45 -15.58 -35.66
N PHE A 58 -0.05 -16.23 -36.75
CA PHE A 58 0.82 -17.40 -36.68
C PHE A 58 2.12 -17.17 -35.89
N LEU A 59 2.75 -16.00 -36.06
CA LEU A 59 4.00 -15.68 -35.36
C LEU A 59 3.79 -15.51 -33.85
N GLU A 60 2.65 -14.96 -33.44
CA GLU A 60 2.28 -14.84 -32.02
C GLU A 60 2.05 -16.22 -31.41
N ILE A 61 1.34 -17.11 -32.12
CA ILE A 61 1.12 -18.49 -31.67
C ILE A 61 2.47 -19.21 -31.54
N ARG A 62 3.38 -19.05 -32.50
CA ARG A 62 4.74 -19.63 -32.42
C ARG A 62 5.56 -19.10 -31.26
N ARG A 63 5.44 -17.80 -30.93
CA ARG A 63 6.08 -17.22 -29.74
C ARG A 63 5.52 -17.84 -28.46
N LEU A 64 4.20 -17.96 -28.35
CA LEU A 64 3.53 -18.51 -27.17
C LEU A 64 3.86 -20.00 -26.97
N GLU A 65 4.03 -20.76 -28.04
CA GLU A 65 4.39 -22.19 -28.01
C GLU A 65 5.71 -22.46 -27.24
N GLY A 66 6.63 -21.50 -27.23
CA GLY A 66 7.90 -21.60 -26.48
C GLY A 66 7.79 -21.33 -24.98
N LEU A 67 6.61 -20.91 -24.49
CA LEU A 67 6.39 -20.59 -23.08
C LEU A 67 5.93 -21.82 -22.29
N PRO A 68 6.21 -21.87 -20.97
CA PRO A 68 5.81 -23.00 -20.13
C PRO A 68 4.29 -23.14 -19.96
N ASP A 69 3.54 -22.04 -20.07
CA ASP A 69 2.08 -22.03 -20.03
C ASP A 69 1.52 -21.09 -21.11
N PRO A 70 1.28 -21.59 -22.33
CA PRO A 70 0.83 -20.77 -23.44
C PRO A 70 -0.59 -20.22 -23.25
N THR A 71 -1.50 -20.98 -22.62
CA THR A 71 -2.86 -20.51 -22.33
C THR A 71 -2.84 -19.36 -21.33
N ALA A 72 -2.07 -19.45 -20.25
CA ALA A 72 -1.99 -18.36 -19.27
C ALA A 72 -1.44 -17.08 -19.90
N ALA A 73 -0.34 -17.20 -20.66
CA ALA A 73 0.27 -16.08 -21.36
C ALA A 73 -0.69 -15.43 -22.38
N LEU A 74 -1.44 -16.26 -23.13
CA LEU A 74 -2.47 -15.79 -24.05
C LEU A 74 -3.54 -14.95 -23.32
N LEU A 75 -4.05 -15.43 -22.18
CA LEU A 75 -5.08 -14.74 -21.41
C LEU A 75 -4.57 -13.45 -20.74
N GLU A 76 -3.26 -13.34 -20.48
CA GLU A 76 -2.64 -12.12 -19.97
C GLU A 76 -2.41 -11.06 -21.06
N GLU A 77 -2.01 -11.47 -22.26
CA GLU A 77 -1.73 -10.56 -23.38
C GLU A 77 -3.02 -10.10 -24.09
N TRP A 78 -4.08 -10.92 -24.07
CA TRP A 78 -5.32 -10.67 -24.80
C TRP A 78 -6.04 -9.34 -24.46
N PRO A 79 -6.15 -8.90 -23.19
CA PRO A 79 -6.76 -7.61 -22.85
C PRO A 79 -6.10 -6.41 -23.54
N GLY A 80 -4.79 -6.44 -23.80
CA GLY A 80 -4.07 -5.38 -24.49
C GLY A 80 -4.29 -5.34 -26.00
N ARG A 81 -4.83 -6.41 -26.59
CA ARG A 81 -5.05 -6.56 -28.04
C ARG A 81 -6.45 -6.15 -28.48
N CYS A 82 -7.42 -6.11 -27.56
CA CYS A 82 -8.81 -5.80 -27.88
C CYS A 82 -9.15 -4.33 -27.56
N PRO A 83 -9.50 -3.49 -28.55
CA PRO A 83 -9.86 -2.09 -28.32
C PRO A 83 -11.15 -1.90 -27.50
N GLY A 84 -11.97 -2.95 -27.37
CA GLY A 84 -13.15 -3.00 -26.49
C GLY A 84 -12.93 -3.71 -25.14
N GLY A 85 -11.69 -4.09 -24.84
CA GLY A 85 -11.34 -4.93 -23.69
C GLY A 85 -11.69 -6.41 -23.88
N ALA A 86 -10.91 -7.30 -23.27
CA ALA A 86 -11.21 -8.74 -23.22
C ALA A 86 -12.19 -9.02 -22.07
N THR A 87 -13.30 -9.69 -22.38
CA THR A 87 -14.39 -9.96 -21.44
C THR A 87 -14.55 -11.45 -21.17
N VAL A 88 -15.09 -11.79 -20.00
CA VAL A 88 -15.38 -13.18 -19.63
C VAL A 88 -16.40 -13.78 -20.60
N GLY A 89 -17.43 -13.03 -20.97
CA GLY A 89 -18.44 -13.49 -21.93
C GLY A 89 -17.84 -13.84 -23.30
N GLN A 90 -16.92 -13.03 -23.82
CA GLN A 90 -16.22 -13.34 -25.07
C GLN A 90 -15.40 -14.63 -24.98
N LEU A 91 -14.72 -14.88 -23.85
CA LEU A 91 -13.96 -16.11 -23.66
C LEU A 91 -14.89 -17.33 -23.70
N LEU A 92 -16.00 -17.27 -22.97
CA LEU A 92 -16.97 -18.37 -22.89
C LEU A 92 -17.62 -18.66 -24.25
N ASP A 93 -17.92 -17.62 -25.04
CA ASP A 93 -18.45 -17.79 -26.39
C ASP A 93 -17.44 -18.41 -27.35
N VAL A 94 -16.16 -18.07 -27.22
CA VAL A 94 -15.10 -18.72 -28.01
C VAL A 94 -14.96 -20.17 -27.61
N LEU A 95 -14.92 -20.48 -26.31
CA LEU A 95 -14.83 -21.87 -25.82
C LEU A 95 -16.04 -22.71 -26.28
N ARG A 96 -17.24 -22.12 -26.29
CA ARG A 96 -18.44 -22.78 -26.83
C ARG A 96 -18.34 -23.03 -28.32
N ARG A 97 -17.86 -22.05 -29.11
CA ARG A 97 -17.63 -22.23 -30.56
C ARG A 97 -16.58 -23.29 -30.86
N LEU A 98 -15.62 -23.48 -29.96
CA LEU A 98 -14.60 -24.52 -30.03
C LEU A 98 -15.09 -25.89 -29.50
N GLY A 99 -16.34 -26.02 -29.05
CA GLY A 99 -16.92 -27.26 -28.55
C GLY A 99 -16.30 -27.76 -27.23
N ARG A 100 -15.73 -26.86 -26.41
CA ARG A 100 -15.12 -27.20 -25.12
C ARG A 100 -16.15 -27.17 -23.99
N ASP A 101 -17.23 -27.94 -24.15
CA ASP A 101 -18.34 -28.01 -23.18
C ASP A 101 -17.92 -28.62 -21.83
N ASP A 102 -16.87 -29.46 -21.83
CA ASP A 102 -16.22 -29.98 -20.63
C ASP A 102 -15.64 -28.86 -19.76
N VAL A 103 -14.92 -27.91 -20.37
CA VAL A 103 -14.34 -26.74 -19.69
C VAL A 103 -15.43 -25.82 -19.16
N LEU A 104 -16.46 -25.57 -19.97
CA LEU A 104 -17.59 -24.72 -19.60
C LEU A 104 -18.34 -25.30 -18.40
N THR A 105 -18.61 -26.61 -18.40
CA THR A 105 -19.34 -27.29 -17.33
C THR A 105 -18.52 -27.32 -16.03
N ASP A 106 -17.24 -27.69 -16.10
CA ASP A 106 -16.38 -27.84 -14.92
C ASP A 106 -16.02 -26.50 -14.27
N LEU A 107 -15.97 -25.42 -15.05
CA LEU A 107 -15.61 -24.09 -14.55
C LEU A 107 -16.79 -23.16 -14.29
N ALA A 108 -18.01 -23.51 -14.72
CA ALA A 108 -19.21 -22.67 -14.62
C ALA A 108 -19.38 -22.02 -13.24
N GLY A 109 -19.41 -22.83 -12.18
CA GLY A 109 -19.63 -22.31 -10.82
C GLY A 109 -18.50 -21.42 -10.31
N SER A 110 -17.24 -21.72 -10.65
CA SER A 110 -16.09 -20.90 -10.23
C SER A 110 -16.03 -19.57 -10.99
N VAL A 111 -16.36 -19.59 -12.29
CA VAL A 111 -16.43 -18.39 -13.14
C VAL A 111 -17.56 -17.48 -12.68
N GLU A 112 -18.74 -18.05 -12.40
CA GLU A 112 -19.90 -17.30 -11.90
C GLU A 112 -19.60 -16.65 -10.54
N GLU A 113 -18.96 -17.38 -9.63
CA GLU A 113 -18.56 -16.85 -8.32
C GLU A 113 -17.57 -15.68 -8.45
N ASP A 114 -16.56 -15.81 -9.32
CA ASP A 114 -15.57 -14.76 -9.58
C ASP A 114 -16.22 -13.51 -10.19
N CYS A 115 -17.12 -13.69 -11.16
CA CYS A 115 -17.84 -12.58 -11.80
C CYS A 115 -18.77 -11.88 -10.81
N LYS A 116 -19.50 -12.63 -9.98
CA LYS A 116 -20.37 -12.08 -8.93
C LYS A 116 -19.58 -11.27 -7.92
N LYS A 117 -18.44 -11.78 -7.44
CA LYS A 117 -17.54 -11.05 -6.53
C LYS A 117 -17.01 -9.77 -7.15
N TYR A 118 -16.65 -9.80 -8.44
CA TYR A 118 -16.19 -8.62 -9.15
C TYR A 118 -17.28 -7.54 -9.25
N LEU A 119 -18.50 -7.93 -9.62
CA LEU A 119 -19.64 -7.01 -9.72
C LEU A 119 -20.03 -6.43 -8.35
N GLN A 120 -20.02 -7.24 -7.29
CA GLN A 120 -20.24 -6.78 -5.92
C GLN A 120 -19.21 -5.73 -5.50
N ARG A 121 -17.91 -5.99 -5.72
CA ARG A 121 -16.85 -5.01 -5.44
C ARG A 121 -17.02 -3.72 -6.23
N LYS A 122 -17.38 -3.81 -7.51
CA LYS A 122 -17.64 -2.64 -8.36
C LYS A 122 -18.83 -1.82 -7.85
N GLN A 123 -19.88 -2.47 -7.36
CA GLN A 123 -21.04 -1.82 -6.77
C GLN A 123 -20.70 -1.18 -5.41
N GLU A 124 -19.91 -1.86 -4.58
CA GLU A 124 -19.40 -1.32 -3.30
C GLU A 124 -18.50 -0.10 -3.53
N GLU A 125 -17.58 -0.15 -4.50
CA GLU A 125 -16.73 0.97 -4.91
C GLU A 125 -17.55 2.15 -5.46
N ALA A 126 -18.63 1.89 -6.21
CA ALA A 126 -19.52 2.93 -6.72
C ALA A 126 -20.40 3.57 -5.63
N ASN A 127 -20.75 2.80 -4.59
CA ASN A 127 -21.54 3.28 -3.46
C ASN A 127 -20.69 3.96 -2.37
N GLN A 128 -19.36 3.83 -2.46
CA GLN A 128 -18.42 4.54 -1.58
C GLN A 128 -18.30 6.00 -2.06
N PRO A 129 -18.40 7.01 -1.17
CA PRO A 129 -18.14 8.39 -1.58
C PRO A 129 -16.74 8.46 -2.21
N VAL A 130 -16.58 9.29 -3.26
CA VAL A 130 -15.31 9.53 -3.96
C VAL A 130 -14.30 10.13 -2.98
N GLN A 131 -13.74 9.27 -2.16
CA GLN A 131 -12.55 9.50 -1.40
C GLN A 131 -11.47 8.78 -2.18
N VAL A 132 -10.42 9.52 -2.52
CA VAL A 132 -9.16 8.96 -3.01
C VAL A 132 -8.89 7.74 -2.13
N ARG A 133 -8.70 6.55 -2.73
CA ARG A 133 -8.23 5.37 -1.99
C ARG A 133 -7.17 5.89 -1.05
N ALA A 134 -7.45 5.87 0.26
CA ALA A 134 -6.42 6.16 1.21
C ALA A 134 -5.29 5.22 0.82
N VAL A 135 -4.17 5.80 0.39
CA VAL A 135 -2.94 5.04 0.29
C VAL A 135 -2.60 4.78 1.74
N ASP A 136 -3.24 3.76 2.33
CA ASP A 136 -2.89 3.22 3.62
C ASP A 136 -1.53 2.55 3.41
N SER A 137 -0.53 3.42 3.34
CA SER A 137 0.89 3.15 3.41
C SER A 137 1.24 2.51 4.76
N SER A 138 0.25 2.37 5.65
CA SER A 138 0.36 2.10 7.07
C SER A 138 -0.16 0.72 7.47
N VAL A 139 -0.46 -0.20 6.54
CA VAL A 139 -0.53 -1.63 6.91
C VAL A 139 0.74 -2.32 6.43
N PRO A 140 1.72 -2.59 7.32
CA PRO A 140 2.89 -3.37 6.95
C PRO A 140 2.44 -4.75 6.49
N LYS A 141 2.48 -5.01 5.18
CA LYS A 141 2.30 -6.36 4.61
C LYS A 141 3.62 -7.11 4.49
N THR A 142 4.74 -6.49 4.85
CA THR A 142 6.07 -7.08 4.79
C THR A 142 6.67 -7.24 6.19
N SER A 143 7.37 -8.36 6.39
CA SER A 143 8.16 -8.66 7.60
C SER A 143 9.28 -7.65 7.87
N GLU A 144 9.52 -6.70 6.96
CA GLU A 144 10.62 -5.74 6.96
C GLU A 144 10.47 -4.63 8.02
N LEU A 145 9.25 -4.36 8.48
CA LEU A 145 8.98 -3.36 9.54
C LEU A 145 8.99 -3.95 10.96
N MET A 146 9.30 -5.25 11.11
CA MET A 146 9.26 -5.94 12.41
C MET A 146 10.51 -5.70 13.28
N GLY A 147 11.50 -4.95 12.79
CA GLY A 147 12.70 -4.57 13.54
C GLY A 147 13.34 -3.32 12.95
N ILE A 148 12.71 -2.16 13.15
CA ILE A 148 13.18 -0.87 12.60
C ILE A 148 14.06 -0.11 13.58
N THR A 149 14.04 -0.48 14.87
CA THR A 149 14.91 0.13 15.88
C THR A 149 15.86 -0.88 16.52
N ILE A 150 17.00 -0.40 17.02
CA ILE A 150 18.00 -1.22 17.73
C ILE A 150 17.45 -1.86 19.02
N ARG A 151 16.28 -1.40 19.49
CA ARG A 151 15.64 -1.86 20.74
C ARG A 151 14.47 -2.82 20.49
N ASP A 152 14.11 -3.07 19.24
CA ASP A 152 13.08 -4.05 18.93
C ASP A 152 13.59 -5.47 19.25
N ASP A 153 12.71 -6.32 19.77
CA ASP A 153 13.05 -7.71 20.10
C ASP A 153 13.33 -8.51 18.80
N PRO A 154 14.51 -9.13 18.63
CA PRO A 154 14.82 -9.95 17.44
C PRO A 154 13.87 -11.12 17.22
N TYR A 155 13.10 -11.52 18.23
CA TYR A 155 12.09 -12.59 18.14
C TYR A 155 10.66 -12.07 17.93
N GLY A 156 10.48 -10.74 17.77
CA GLY A 156 9.19 -10.12 17.41
C GLY A 156 8.15 -10.05 18.52
N SER A 157 8.52 -10.28 19.78
CA SER A 157 7.58 -10.34 20.91
C SER A 157 7.16 -8.94 21.43
N GLY A 158 7.89 -7.88 21.10
CA GLY A 158 7.59 -6.52 21.55
C GLY A 158 8.07 -5.45 20.58
N THR A 159 7.15 -4.58 20.17
CA THR A 159 7.46 -3.35 19.44
C THR A 159 7.80 -2.25 20.43
N GLU A 160 9.01 -1.68 20.35
CA GLU A 160 9.40 -0.61 21.29
C GLU A 160 8.61 0.67 20.98
N ILE A 161 8.11 1.31 22.03
CA ILE A 161 7.36 2.58 21.98
C ILE A 161 8.19 3.66 22.67
N PHE A 162 8.23 4.83 22.04
CA PHE A 162 8.95 6.01 22.51
C PHE A 162 7.98 7.11 22.93
N ASP A 163 8.42 7.95 23.87
CA ASP A 163 7.65 9.11 24.31
C ASP A 163 7.63 10.18 23.23
N ALA A 164 8.74 10.38 22.53
CA ALA A 164 8.79 11.27 21.39
C ALA A 164 9.85 10.94 20.34
N PHE A 165 9.53 11.25 19.10
CA PHE A 165 10.46 11.31 17.98
C PHE A 165 11.07 12.71 17.87
N ILE A 166 12.39 12.82 17.73
CA ILE A 166 13.07 14.11 17.53
C ILE A 166 13.39 14.29 16.05
N CYS A 167 12.77 15.31 15.45
CA CYS A 167 13.02 15.72 14.08
C CYS A 167 13.87 17.00 14.07
N TYR A 168 15.03 16.93 13.40
CA TYR A 168 16.03 17.98 13.38
C TYR A 168 16.87 17.90 12.11
N CYS A 169 17.52 19.00 11.74
CA CYS A 169 18.53 19.01 10.69
C CYS A 169 19.90 18.61 11.29
N GLN A 170 20.75 17.94 10.51
CA GLN A 170 22.07 17.47 10.98
C GLN A 170 22.94 18.59 11.61
N LYS A 171 22.81 19.84 11.16
CA LYS A 171 23.52 21.00 11.72
C LYS A 171 23.07 21.38 13.13
N ASP A 172 21.88 20.97 13.55
CA ASP A 172 21.31 21.22 14.88
C ASP A 172 21.63 20.09 15.88
N LEU A 173 22.42 19.09 15.47
CA LEU A 173 22.75 17.90 16.28
C LEU A 173 23.32 18.24 17.66
N GLN A 174 24.13 19.29 17.77
CA GLN A 174 24.72 19.71 19.06
C GLN A 174 23.64 20.06 20.10
N PHE A 175 22.59 20.78 19.70
CA PHE A 175 21.48 21.11 20.57
C PHE A 175 20.62 19.87 20.89
N VAL A 176 20.45 18.98 19.91
CA VAL A 176 19.73 17.72 20.11
C VAL A 176 20.44 16.81 21.10
N GLN A 177 21.77 16.74 21.07
CA GLN A 177 22.56 16.01 22.07
C GLN A 177 22.39 16.59 23.48
N GLU A 178 22.37 17.92 23.62
CA GLU A 178 22.05 18.58 24.89
C GLU A 178 20.63 18.20 25.36
N MET A 179 19.65 18.27 24.46
CA MET A 179 18.25 17.88 24.75
C MET A 179 18.12 16.44 25.22
N ILE A 180 18.77 15.50 24.54
CA ILE A 180 18.75 14.08 24.92
C ILE A 180 19.36 13.91 26.31
N ARG A 181 20.49 14.56 26.59
CA ARG A 181 21.14 14.50 27.90
C ARG A 181 20.22 15.01 29.01
N GLU A 182 19.60 16.17 28.81
CA GLU A 182 18.74 16.81 29.81
C GLU A 182 17.37 16.12 29.98
N LEU A 183 16.89 15.35 28.99
CA LEU A 183 15.57 14.69 29.06
C LEU A 183 15.64 13.19 29.38
N GLU A 184 16.68 12.49 28.93
CA GLU A 184 16.86 11.05 29.19
C GLU A 184 17.64 10.79 30.49
N GLN A 185 18.66 11.60 30.81
CA GLN A 185 19.59 11.33 31.93
C GLN A 185 19.21 12.02 33.25
N THR A 186 18.19 12.86 33.24
CA THR A 186 17.72 13.57 34.43
C THR A 186 16.51 12.87 35.05
N GLU A 187 15.78 13.55 35.94
CA GLU A 187 14.64 13.01 36.67
C GLU A 187 13.45 12.59 35.79
N PHE A 188 13.39 13.03 34.52
CA PHE A 188 12.26 12.76 33.63
C PHE A 188 12.27 11.35 33.03
N LYS A 189 13.45 10.74 32.85
CA LYS A 189 13.63 9.37 32.30
C LYS A 189 12.81 9.09 31.02
N LEU A 190 12.70 10.09 30.15
CA LEU A 190 11.95 9.97 28.90
C LEU A 190 12.68 9.04 27.92
N LYS A 191 11.92 8.32 27.10
CA LYS A 191 12.45 7.54 25.98
C LYS A 191 12.30 8.35 24.69
N LEU A 192 13.40 8.90 24.19
CA LEU A 192 13.40 9.66 22.94
C LEU A 192 13.91 8.78 21.80
N CYS A 193 13.32 8.93 20.62
CA CYS A 193 13.75 8.28 19.39
C CYS A 193 14.44 9.30 18.49
N VAL A 194 15.67 8.98 18.08
CA VAL A 194 16.49 9.80 17.18
C VAL A 194 16.87 8.93 15.99
N PHE A 195 16.64 9.45 14.78
CA PHE A 195 16.86 8.68 13.55
C PHE A 195 18.28 8.11 13.47
N ASP A 196 19.31 8.95 13.65
CA ASP A 196 20.72 8.55 13.53
C ASP A 196 21.22 7.57 14.61
N ARG A 197 20.49 7.42 15.72
CA ARG A 197 20.90 6.60 16.87
C ARG A 197 20.11 5.30 16.98
N ASP A 198 18.78 5.41 16.91
CA ASP A 198 17.88 4.34 17.32
C ASP A 198 17.37 3.53 16.12
N VAL A 199 17.47 4.04 14.89
CA VAL A 199 16.94 3.39 13.68
C VAL A 199 17.99 2.47 13.05
N LEU A 200 17.57 1.26 12.69
CA LEU A 200 18.41 0.32 11.96
C LEU A 200 18.46 0.67 10.46
N PRO A 201 19.65 0.72 9.85
CA PRO A 201 19.77 0.92 8.41
C PRO A 201 19.29 -0.32 7.64
N GLY A 202 18.69 -0.11 6.46
CA GLY A 202 18.32 -1.21 5.55
C GLY A 202 16.89 -1.15 4.98
N ALA A 203 16.02 -0.31 5.55
CA ALA A 203 14.68 -0.06 5.02
C ALA A 203 14.55 1.39 4.49
N CYS A 204 13.45 1.65 3.77
CA CYS A 204 13.16 2.97 3.24
C CYS A 204 12.99 4.00 4.37
N VAL A 205 13.83 5.04 4.37
CA VAL A 205 13.84 6.12 5.38
C VAL A 205 12.45 6.70 5.59
N TRP A 206 11.73 7.01 4.50
CA TRP A 206 10.40 7.59 4.54
C TRP A 206 9.37 6.68 5.21
N SER A 207 9.41 5.38 4.91
CA SER A 207 8.50 4.40 5.52
C SER A 207 8.78 4.23 7.01
N ILE A 208 10.06 4.19 7.39
CA ILE A 208 10.46 4.12 8.80
C ILE A 208 10.03 5.38 9.56
N SER A 209 10.33 6.57 9.03
CA SER A 209 9.91 7.83 9.64
C SER A 209 8.39 7.90 9.79
N GLY A 210 7.64 7.46 8.78
CA GLY A 210 6.19 7.36 8.85
C GLY A 210 5.70 6.46 9.99
N GLU A 211 6.22 5.23 10.06
CA GLU A 211 5.89 4.25 11.12
C GLU A 211 6.25 4.77 12.52
N LEU A 212 7.42 5.40 12.66
CA LEU A 212 7.87 5.98 13.92
C LEU A 212 6.93 7.11 14.37
N ILE A 213 6.61 8.03 13.47
CA ILE A 213 5.76 9.19 13.77
C ILE A 213 4.32 8.76 14.05
N GLU A 214 3.79 7.78 13.32
CA GLU A 214 2.39 7.36 13.43
C GLU A 214 2.16 6.41 14.62
N ARG A 215 3.01 5.38 14.77
CA ARG A 215 2.71 4.21 15.61
C ARG A 215 3.65 4.02 16.79
N ARG A 216 4.94 4.32 16.63
CA ARG A 216 5.94 4.05 17.69
C ARG A 216 6.16 5.22 18.64
N CYS A 217 5.87 6.46 18.23
CA CYS A 217 6.13 7.65 19.03
C CYS A 217 4.85 8.37 19.40
N ARG A 218 4.65 8.65 20.69
CA ARG A 218 3.45 9.38 21.17
C ARG A 218 3.43 10.82 20.71
N ARG A 219 4.60 11.47 20.68
CA ARG A 219 4.79 12.87 20.26
C ARG A 219 5.94 13.01 19.27
N MET A 220 6.00 14.17 18.65
CA MET A 220 7.10 14.57 17.78
C MET A 220 7.60 15.94 18.22
N VAL A 221 8.89 16.02 18.55
CA VAL A 221 9.59 17.28 18.81
C VAL A 221 10.22 17.73 17.52
N VAL A 222 9.93 18.96 17.11
CA VAL A 222 10.45 19.55 15.88
C VAL A 222 11.41 20.67 16.23
N VAL A 223 12.72 20.47 15.97
CA VAL A 223 13.74 21.48 16.22
C VAL A 223 13.81 22.43 15.03
N VAL A 224 13.16 23.59 15.16
CA VAL A 224 13.06 24.58 14.09
C VAL A 224 14.31 25.46 14.05
N SER A 225 14.96 25.48 12.89
CA SER A 225 16.10 26.31 12.52
C SER A 225 15.98 26.78 11.07
N ASP A 226 16.77 27.77 10.63
CA ASP A 226 16.80 28.15 9.21
C ASP A 226 17.15 26.94 8.31
N ASP A 227 18.10 26.10 8.74
CA ASP A 227 18.50 24.89 8.02
C ASP A 227 17.41 23.81 8.00
N TYR A 228 16.61 23.72 9.07
CA TYR A 228 15.45 22.83 9.14
C TYR A 228 14.40 23.18 8.09
N LEU A 229 14.19 24.47 7.83
CA LEU A 229 13.22 24.96 6.85
C LEU A 229 13.63 24.68 5.40
N GLU A 230 14.92 24.46 5.15
CA GLU A 230 15.46 24.13 3.83
C GLU A 230 15.54 22.61 3.58
N SER A 231 15.28 21.78 4.60
CA SER A 231 15.39 20.32 4.49
C SER A 231 14.07 19.68 4.05
N ASP A 232 14.09 19.04 2.88
CA ASP A 232 12.94 18.30 2.34
C ASP A 232 12.49 17.14 3.26
N GLU A 233 13.43 16.48 3.92
CA GLU A 233 13.14 15.41 4.89
C GLU A 233 12.36 15.94 6.10
N CYS A 234 12.81 17.07 6.64
CA CYS A 234 12.18 17.74 7.77
C CYS A 234 10.78 18.26 7.40
N ASP A 235 10.64 18.84 6.21
CA ASP A 235 9.37 19.34 5.68
C ASP A 235 8.36 18.20 5.50
N PHE A 236 8.77 17.08 4.90
CA PHE A 236 7.93 15.90 4.76
C PHE A 236 7.48 15.37 6.12
N GLN A 237 8.41 15.15 7.07
CA GLN A 237 8.09 14.58 8.38
C GLN A 237 7.12 15.48 9.16
N THR A 238 7.33 16.80 9.11
CA THR A 238 6.42 17.78 9.74
C THR A 238 5.03 17.76 9.10
N LYS A 239 4.94 17.81 7.77
CA LYS A 239 3.65 17.75 7.06
C LYS A 239 2.91 16.45 7.34
N PHE A 240 3.63 15.32 7.36
CA PHE A 240 3.08 14.02 7.70
C PHE A 240 2.52 14.01 9.13
N ALA A 241 3.27 14.46 10.12
CA ALA A 241 2.81 14.52 11.50
C ALA A 241 1.57 15.42 11.71
N LEU A 242 1.51 16.55 11.00
CA LEU A 242 0.35 17.44 11.01
C LEU A 242 -0.87 16.79 10.35
N SER A 243 -0.66 16.01 9.29
CA SER A 243 -1.73 15.28 8.61
C SER A 243 -2.41 14.24 9.50
N LEU A 244 -1.65 13.64 10.44
CA LEU A 244 -2.17 12.68 11.42
C LEU A 244 -3.00 13.33 12.54
N SER A 245 -2.86 14.64 12.75
CA SER A 245 -3.59 15.37 13.81
C SER A 245 -4.20 16.69 13.32
N PRO A 246 -5.16 16.65 12.37
CA PRO A 246 -5.77 17.84 11.82
C PRO A 246 -6.44 18.69 12.92
N GLY A 247 -6.14 19.99 12.93
CA GLY A 247 -6.74 20.95 13.88
C GLY A 247 -6.14 20.93 15.29
N ALA A 248 -4.93 20.38 15.48
CA ALA A 248 -4.18 20.43 16.74
C ALA A 248 -4.92 19.86 17.97
N ARG A 249 -5.96 19.03 17.75
CA ARG A 249 -6.77 18.42 18.82
C ARG A 249 -5.93 17.54 19.73
N HIS A 250 -4.96 16.86 19.13
CA HIS A 250 -3.93 16.10 19.83
C HIS A 250 -2.66 16.92 19.70
N LYS A 251 -2.17 17.52 20.80
CA LYS A 251 -0.93 18.33 20.87
C LYS A 251 0.31 17.45 20.66
N ARG A 252 0.34 16.73 19.53
CA ARG A 252 1.32 15.68 19.20
C ARG A 252 2.65 16.29 18.77
N LEU A 253 2.59 17.41 18.06
CA LEU A 253 3.75 18.11 17.55
C LEU A 253 4.15 19.24 18.51
N ILE A 254 5.42 19.28 18.92
CA ILE A 254 5.99 20.28 19.82
C ILE A 254 7.16 20.98 19.11
N PRO A 255 6.95 22.18 18.55
CA PRO A 255 8.01 22.95 17.95
C PRO A 255 8.95 23.53 19.01
N VAL A 256 10.25 23.37 18.82
CA VAL A 256 11.31 23.90 19.65
C VAL A 256 12.15 24.87 18.84
N LYS A 257 12.30 26.10 19.35
CA LYS A 257 13.20 27.11 18.78
C LYS A 257 14.38 27.31 19.73
N TYR A 258 15.59 27.09 19.25
CA TYR A 258 16.79 27.15 20.11
C TYR A 258 17.81 28.22 19.72
N LYS A 259 17.77 28.69 18.48
CA LYS A 259 18.58 29.80 17.97
C LYS A 259 17.70 30.86 17.31
N SER A 260 18.24 32.07 17.15
CA SER A 260 17.58 33.08 16.33
C SER A 260 17.58 32.61 14.88
N MET A 261 16.47 32.85 14.19
CA MET A 261 16.28 32.49 12.78
C MET A 261 16.17 33.78 11.96
N LYS A 262 16.65 33.73 10.72
CA LYS A 262 16.45 34.80 9.74
C LYS A 262 15.11 34.66 9.05
N ASN A 263 14.72 33.41 8.78
CA ASN A 263 13.49 33.08 8.10
C ASN A 263 12.29 33.14 9.06
N GLU A 264 11.11 33.40 8.50
CA GLU A 264 9.87 33.39 9.26
C GLU A 264 9.51 31.98 9.74
N PHE A 265 8.87 31.91 10.90
CA PHE A 265 8.41 30.64 11.43
C PHE A 265 7.35 30.02 10.51
N PRO A 266 7.40 28.70 10.25
CA PRO A 266 6.45 28.05 9.34
C PRO A 266 5.01 28.35 9.69
N SER A 267 4.30 28.87 8.69
CA SER A 267 2.90 29.26 8.82
C SER A 267 1.99 28.09 9.21
N ILE A 268 2.40 26.86 8.91
CA ILE A 268 1.72 25.61 9.25
C ILE A 268 1.81 25.27 10.75
N LEU A 269 2.82 25.78 11.45
CA LEU A 269 3.05 25.59 12.88
C LEU A 269 2.53 26.77 13.73
N ARG A 270 1.96 27.81 13.11
CA ARG A 270 1.58 29.07 13.80
C ARG A 270 0.57 28.88 14.94
N PHE A 271 -0.24 27.83 14.87
CA PHE A 271 -1.31 27.57 15.84
C PHE A 271 -0.85 26.64 16.98
N ILE A 272 0.42 26.23 16.97
CA ILE A 272 1.01 25.31 17.94
C ILE A 272 1.89 26.11 18.90
N THR A 273 1.81 25.79 20.19
CA THR A 273 2.63 26.46 21.21
C THR A 273 4.10 26.09 21.02
N ILE A 274 4.92 27.12 20.80
CA ILE A 274 6.36 26.97 20.59
C ILE A 274 7.10 26.94 21.93
N CYS A 275 8.03 26.00 22.09
CA CYS A 275 9.00 25.98 23.17
C CYS A 275 10.25 26.77 22.77
N ASP A 276 10.38 27.99 23.28
CA ASP A 276 11.52 28.88 22.98
C ASP A 276 12.63 28.77 24.04
N TYR A 277 13.79 28.26 23.64
CA TYR A 277 15.02 28.16 24.44
C TYR A 277 15.90 29.43 24.35
N THR A 278 15.66 30.31 23.36
CA THR A 278 16.37 31.58 23.21
C THR A 278 15.95 32.62 24.25
N ASN A 279 14.71 32.50 24.75
CA ASN A 279 14.17 33.44 25.72
C ASN A 279 14.79 33.24 27.12
N PRO A 280 15.54 34.22 27.66
CA PRO A 280 16.22 34.08 28.95
C PRO A 280 15.29 33.82 30.12
N CYS A 281 14.05 34.31 30.06
CA CYS A 281 13.06 34.14 31.13
C CYS A 281 12.57 32.69 31.23
N THR A 282 12.43 32.00 30.09
CA THR A 282 11.95 30.62 30.04
C THR A 282 13.07 29.59 30.07
N LYS A 283 14.31 29.98 29.73
CA LYS A 283 15.47 29.09 29.63
C LYS A 283 15.71 28.25 30.89
N LYS A 284 15.59 28.83 32.09
CA LYS A 284 15.78 28.11 33.37
C LYS A 284 14.83 26.93 33.58
N TRP A 285 13.60 27.05 33.09
CA TRP A 285 12.54 26.04 33.25
C TRP A 285 12.23 25.30 31.95
N PHE A 286 13.06 25.50 30.93
CA PHE A 286 12.80 25.04 29.58
C PHE A 286 12.69 23.52 29.52
N TRP A 287 13.70 22.80 30.02
CA TRP A 287 13.74 21.34 30.02
C TRP A 287 12.57 20.74 30.81
N MET A 288 12.22 21.34 31.96
CA MET A 288 11.07 20.91 32.76
C MET A 288 9.74 21.09 32.02
N ARG A 289 9.57 22.21 31.29
CA ARG A 289 8.36 22.48 30.49
C ARG A 289 8.26 21.54 29.30
N LEU A 290 9.38 21.31 28.61
CA LEU A 290 9.46 20.39 27.49
C LEU A 290 9.13 18.96 27.96
N ALA A 291 9.79 18.48 29.02
CA ALA A 291 9.53 17.17 29.58
C ALA A 291 8.07 16.98 30.01
N LYS A 292 7.49 17.95 30.72
CA LYS A 292 6.05 17.92 31.07
C LYS A 292 5.16 17.84 29.83
N SER A 293 5.48 18.57 28.78
CA SER A 293 4.72 18.51 27.53
C SER A 293 4.79 17.14 26.86
N LEU A 294 5.93 16.44 27.01
CA LEU A 294 6.14 15.09 26.46
C LEU A 294 5.44 14.00 27.28
N MET A 295 5.40 14.15 28.61
CA MET A 295 4.80 13.18 29.55
C MET A 295 3.27 13.17 29.58
N LEU A 296 2.61 14.24 29.11
CA LEU A 296 1.15 14.28 29.09
C LEU A 296 0.57 13.15 28.22
N PRO A 297 -0.69 12.72 28.38
CA PRO A 297 -1.30 11.74 27.48
C PRO A 297 -1.50 12.33 26.08
#